data_AF-A0A964UX47-F1
#
_entry.id   AF-A0A964UX47-F1
#
_cell.length_a   1.000
_cell.length_b   1.000
_cell.length_c   1.000
_cell.angle_alpha   90.00
_cell.angle_beta   90.00
_cell.angle_gamma   90.00
#
_symmetry.space_group_name_H-M   'P 1'
#
loop_
_entity.id
_entity.type
_entity.pdbx_description
1 polymer ?
#
loop_
_entity_poly.entity_id
_entity_poly.type
_entity_poly.pdbx_seq_one_letter_code
_entity_poly.pdbx_strand_id
1 'polypeptide(L)'
;AGYVLLARAWVSCDIGVNAAANSFPLLLVFIGLTVVGTLWWGVAWGLVGGRYGVLPGLACAVLGALLLVWGALAWLHAPDGYPAFSCPPDNVPPWWPEWVPL
;
A
#
# COMPACT_ATOMS: atom_id res chain seq x y z
N ALA A 1 11.46 -4.24 -7.95
CA ALA A 1 12.08 -3.02 -7.40
C ALA A 1 11.31 -2.48 -6.20
N GLY A 2 10.05 -2.05 -6.37
CA GLY A 2 9.24 -1.49 -5.26
C GLY A 2 9.03 -2.43 -4.07
N TYR A 3 8.77 -3.73 -4.32
CA TYR A 3 8.60 -4.71 -3.24
C TYR A 3 9.85 -4.88 -2.36
N VAL A 4 11.04 -4.67 -2.92
CA VAL A 4 12.33 -4.76 -2.19
C VAL A 4 12.48 -3.56 -1.26
N LEU A 5 12.17 -2.36 -1.76
CA LEU A 5 12.16 -1.14 -0.95
C LEU A 5 11.15 -1.25 0.19
N LEU A 6 9.95 -1.76 -0.10
CA LEU A 6 8.91 -2.00 0.90
C LEU A 6 9.38 -3.00 1.95
N ALA A 7 9.83 -4.19 1.55
CA ALA A 7 10.30 -5.21 2.49
C ALA A 7 11.46 -4.71 3.36
N ARG A 8 12.39 -3.95 2.79
CA ARG A 8 13.50 -3.35 3.54
C ARG A 8 13.03 -2.30 4.55
N ALA A 9 12.03 -1.49 4.19
CA ALA A 9 11.43 -0.50 5.09
C ALA A 9 10.77 -1.18 6.28
N TRP A 10 10.09 -2.29 6.03
CA TRP A 10 9.43 -3.06 7.08
C TRP A 10 10.40 -3.67 8.08
N VAL A 11 11.51 -4.23 7.59
CA VAL A 11 12.57 -4.72 8.47
C VAL A 11 13.22 -3.58 9.24
N SER A 12 13.42 -2.42 8.61
CA SER A 12 14.08 -1.27 9.24
C SER A 12 13.21 -0.57 10.28
N CYS A 13 11.89 -0.57 10.09
CA CYS A 13 10.90 0.05 10.96
C CYS A 13 10.24 -0.95 11.93
N ASP A 14 10.82 -2.15 12.07
CA ASP A 14 10.35 -3.23 12.94
C ASP A 14 8.83 -3.53 12.79
N ILE A 15 8.37 -3.51 11.54
CA ILE A 15 6.98 -3.77 11.19
C ILE A 15 6.76 -5.28 11.32
N GLY A 16 6.23 -5.71 12.47
CA GLY A 16 5.73 -7.06 12.71
C GLY A 16 6.75 -8.10 13.19
N VAL A 17 8.04 -7.75 13.40
CA VAL A 17 9.07 -8.72 13.82
C VAL A 17 9.21 -8.78 15.35
N ASN A 18 9.18 -7.63 16.06
CA ASN A 18 9.01 -7.59 17.52
C ASN A 18 7.62 -7.11 17.97
N ALA A 19 6.80 -6.62 17.05
CA ALA A 19 5.47 -6.07 17.27
C ALA A 19 4.33 -7.08 17.01
N ALA A 20 4.44 -8.32 17.51
CA ALA A 20 3.42 -9.35 17.34
C ALA A 20 2.01 -8.87 17.75
N ALA A 21 1.91 -7.91 18.66
CA ALA A 21 0.67 -7.24 19.06
C ALA A 21 -0.10 -6.58 17.90
N ASN A 22 0.57 -6.18 16.82
CA ASN A 22 -0.03 -5.43 15.71
C ASN A 22 -0.17 -6.26 14.41
N SER A 23 0.26 -7.52 14.43
CA SER A 23 0.16 -8.43 13.27
C SER A 23 -1.28 -8.66 12.81
N PHE A 24 -2.22 -8.80 13.76
CA PHE A 24 -3.64 -9.02 13.49
C PHE A 24 -4.32 -7.83 12.81
N PRO A 25 -4.22 -6.59 13.32
CA PRO A 25 -4.83 -5.45 12.64
C PRO A 25 -4.11 -5.08 11.33
N LEU A 26 -2.80 -5.36 11.18
CA LEU A 26 -2.15 -5.34 9.85
C LEU A 26 -2.83 -6.31 8.89
N LEU A 27 -3.02 -7.57 9.31
CA LEU A 27 -3.68 -8.60 8.52
C LEU A 27 -5.05 -8.12 8.02
N LEU A 28 -5.85 -7.51 8.89
CA LEU A 28 -7.15 -6.96 8.51
C LEU A 28 -7.03 -5.85 7.45
N VAL A 29 -6.04 -4.96 7.56
CA VAL A 29 -5.76 -3.93 6.57
C VAL A 29 -5.37 -4.55 5.22
N PHE A 30 -4.46 -5.53 5.21
CA PHE A 30 -4.05 -6.19 3.97
C PHE A 30 -5.18 -7.00 3.32
N ILE A 31 -6.01 -7.65 4.13
CA ILE A 31 -7.23 -8.32 3.63
C ILE A 31 -8.16 -7.28 3.02
N GLY A 32 -8.42 -6.16 3.70
CA GLY A 32 -9.26 -5.07 3.19
C GLY A 32 -8.74 -4.51 1.87
N LEU A 33 -7.45 -4.18 1.80
CA LEU A 33 -6.80 -3.71 0.57
C LEU A 33 -6.88 -4.73 -0.57
N THR A 34 -6.72 -6.02 -0.26
CA THR A 34 -6.84 -7.10 -1.25
C THR A 34 -8.27 -7.21 -1.77
N VAL A 35 -9.27 -7.14 -0.89
CA VAL A 35 -10.69 -7.15 -1.29
C VAL A 35 -11.01 -5.95 -2.18
N VAL A 36 -10.65 -4.75 -1.75
CA VAL A 36 -10.90 -3.51 -2.50
C VAL A 36 -10.17 -3.55 -3.85
N GLY A 37 -8.92 -4.00 -3.88
CA GLY A 37 -8.14 -4.15 -5.11
C GLY A 37 -8.75 -5.18 -6.07
N THR A 38 -9.26 -6.30 -5.55
CA THR A 38 -9.93 -7.32 -6.36
C THR A 38 -11.23 -6.79 -6.97
N LEU A 39 -12.03 -6.07 -6.18
CA LEU A 39 -13.24 -5.41 -6.67
C LEU A 39 -12.92 -4.36 -7.74
N TRP A 40 -11.89 -3.55 -7.51
CA TRP A 40 -11.43 -2.56 -8.47
C TRP A 40 -11.00 -3.21 -9.80
N TRP A 41 -10.24 -4.32 -9.72
CA TRP A 41 -9.83 -5.07 -10.89
C TRP A 41 -11.02 -5.61 -11.67
N GLY A 42 -12.02 -6.15 -10.97
CA GLY A 42 -13.28 -6.61 -11.56
C GLY A 42 -14.03 -5.48 -12.29
N VAL A 43 -14.09 -4.28 -11.71
CA VAL A 43 -14.67 -3.08 -12.33
C VAL A 43 -13.87 -2.66 -13.57
N ALA A 44 -12.55 -2.60 -13.47
CA ALA A 44 -11.67 -2.17 -14.55
C ALA A 44 -11.77 -3.09 -15.77
N TRP A 45 -11.84 -4.41 -15.58
CA TRP A 45 -11.99 -5.35 -16.69
C TRP A 45 -13.43 -5.53 -17.17
N GLY A 46 -14.37 -5.73 -16.24
CA GLY A 46 -15.75 -6.06 -16.57
C GLY A 46 -16.52 -4.87 -17.13
N LEU A 47 -16.33 -3.68 -16.56
CA LEU A 47 -17.06 -2.49 -16.99
C LEU A 47 -16.25 -1.67 -17.99
N VAL A 48 -15.01 -1.31 -17.64
CA VAL A 48 -14.23 -0.40 -18.49
C VAL A 48 -13.62 -1.14 -19.68
N GLY A 49 -12.97 -2.28 -19.44
CA GLY A 49 -12.39 -3.13 -20.47
C GLY A 49 -13.42 -3.64 -21.48
N GLY A 50 -14.56 -4.12 -20.98
CA GLY A 50 -15.66 -4.61 -21.81
C GLY A 50 -16.36 -3.53 -22.63
N ARG A 51 -16.48 -2.29 -22.12
CA ARG A 51 -17.22 -1.20 -22.79
C ARG A 51 -16.36 -0.31 -23.68
N TYR A 52 -15.11 -0.05 -23.29
CA TYR A 52 -14.23 0.92 -23.94
C TYR A 52 -12.97 0.30 -24.53
N GLY A 53 -12.76 -1.02 -24.35
CA GLY A 53 -11.62 -1.77 -24.85
C GLY A 53 -10.52 -1.98 -23.81
N VAL A 54 -9.57 -2.85 -24.17
CA VAL A 54 -8.51 -3.35 -23.27
C VAL A 54 -7.61 -2.24 -22.73
N LEU A 55 -7.22 -1.27 -23.58
CA LEU A 55 -6.33 -0.18 -23.20
C LEU A 55 -6.93 0.72 -22.09
N PRO A 56 -8.16 1.24 -22.22
CA PRO A 56 -8.84 1.94 -21.13
C PRO A 56 -9.02 1.10 -19.86
N GLY A 57 -9.31 -0.19 -20.00
CA GLY A 57 -9.42 -1.11 -18.86
C GLY A 57 -8.10 -1.23 -18.09
N LEU A 58 -6.99 -1.41 -18.79
CA LEU A 58 -5.64 -1.44 -18.21
C LEU A 58 -5.28 -0.11 -17.54
N ALA A 59 -5.53 1.02 -18.19
CA ALA A 59 -5.28 2.34 -17.62
C ALA A 59 -6.06 2.54 -16.31
N CYS A 60 -7.35 2.17 -16.29
CA CYS A 60 -8.20 2.23 -15.11
C CYS A 60 -7.67 1.32 -13.98
N ALA A 61 -7.25 0.10 -14.32
CA ALA A 61 -6.69 -0.84 -13.37
C ALA A 61 -5.41 -0.30 -12.72
N VAL A 62 -4.48 0.23 -13.53
CA VAL A 62 -3.21 0.81 -13.04
C VAL A 62 -3.47 2.03 -12.16
N LEU A 63 -4.37 2.92 -12.56
CA LEU A 63 -4.70 4.12 -11.78
C LEU A 63 -5.29 3.78 -10.42
N GLY A 64 -6.23 2.85 -10.33
CA GLY A 64 -6.77 2.47 -9.02
C GLY A 64 -5.78 1.70 -8.16
N ALA A 65 -4.92 0.87 -8.76
CA ALA A 65 -3.83 0.23 -8.01
C ALA A 65 -2.88 1.29 -7.42
N LEU A 66 -2.52 2.31 -8.20
CA LEU A 66 -1.71 3.43 -7.72
C LEU A 66 -2.40 4.18 -6.57
N LEU A 67 -3.68 4.51 -6.70
CA LEU A 67 -4.44 5.20 -5.66
C LEU A 67 -4.54 4.39 -4.36
N LEU A 68 -4.79 3.08 -4.45
CA LEU A 68 -4.88 2.21 -3.27
C LEU A 68 -3.53 2.08 -2.56
N VAL A 69 -2.45 1.88 -3.32
CA VAL A 69 -1.10 1.80 -2.76
C VAL A 69 -0.71 3.12 -2.10
N TRP A 70 -0.94 4.25 -2.78
CA TRP A 70 -0.61 5.56 -2.24
C TRP A 70 -1.44 5.95 -1.03
N GLY A 71 -2.74 5.69 -1.06
CA GLY A 71 -3.61 5.92 0.10
C GLY A 71 -3.18 5.10 1.31
N ALA A 72 -2.77 3.84 1.10
CA ALA A 72 -2.25 3.00 2.17
C ALA A 72 -0.91 3.53 2.73
N LEU A 73 0.01 3.95 1.87
CA LEU A 73 1.29 4.54 2.29
C LEU A 73 1.09 5.85 3.07
N ALA A 74 0.24 6.75 2.57
CA ALA A 74 -0.08 8.01 3.25
C ALA A 74 -0.72 7.77 4.62
N TRP A 75 -1.59 6.76 4.74
CA TRP A 75 -2.19 6.39 6.03
C TRP A 75 -1.16 5.82 7.00
N LEU A 76 -0.21 5.02 6.53
CA LEU A 76 0.90 4.48 7.34
C LEU A 76 1.89 5.57 7.78
N HIS A 77 2.04 6.63 6.99
CA HIS A 77 2.90 7.75 7.30
C HIS A 77 2.30 8.70 8.36
N ALA A 78 0.99 8.61 8.64
CA ALA A 78 0.31 9.50 9.58
C ALA A 78 0.86 9.33 11.02
N PRO A 79 1.44 10.39 11.62
CA PRO A 79 2.14 10.31 12.91
C PRO A 79 1.21 10.06 14.10
N ASP A 80 -0.08 10.37 13.97
CA ASP A 80 -1.00 10.49 15.10
C ASP A 80 -1.83 9.21 15.38
N GLY A 81 -1.71 8.17 14.53
CA GLY A 81 -2.81 7.22 14.35
C GLY A 81 -2.58 5.75 14.68
N TYR A 82 -1.35 5.25 14.86
CA TYR A 82 -1.16 3.80 14.98
C TYR A 82 0.12 3.37 15.72
N PRO A 83 0.04 2.58 16.82
CA PRO A 83 1.19 2.24 17.66
C PRO A 83 2.12 1.15 17.09
N ALA A 84 2.06 0.83 15.80
CA ALA A 84 2.76 -0.32 15.21
C ALA A 84 3.89 -0.01 14.22
N PHE A 85 3.97 1.23 13.75
CA PHE A 85 4.84 1.63 12.65
C PHE A 85 5.73 2.81 13.07
N SER A 86 6.35 2.77 14.24
CA SER A 86 7.20 3.89 14.66
C SER A 86 8.59 3.74 14.07
N CYS A 87 8.86 4.48 13.00
CA CYS A 87 10.20 4.72 12.48
C CYS A 87 10.56 6.18 12.82
N PRO A 88 11.12 6.48 14.01
CA PRO A 88 11.40 7.86 14.38
C PRO A 88 12.36 8.54 13.37
N PRO A 89 12.19 9.83 13.04
CA PRO A 89 11.15 10.74 13.54
C PRO A 89 9.83 10.71 12.75
N ASP A 90 9.85 10.43 11.44
CA ASP A 90 8.71 10.68 10.54
C ASP A 90 8.10 9.40 9.91
N ASN A 91 8.31 8.22 10.51
CA ASN A 91 7.90 6.92 9.96
C ASN A 91 8.53 6.60 8.59
N VAL A 92 9.73 7.13 8.34
CA VAL A 92 10.54 6.90 7.13
C VAL A 92 11.92 6.40 7.51
N PRO A 93 12.42 5.29 6.91
CA PRO A 93 13.79 4.86 7.14
C PRO A 93 14.80 5.91 6.65
N PRO A 94 15.95 6.08 7.33
CA PRO A 94 16.97 7.06 6.92
C PRO A 94 17.63 6.78 5.57
N TRP A 95 17.43 5.59 4.99
CA TRP A 95 17.92 5.23 3.66
C TRP A 95 16.87 5.40 2.55
N TRP A 96 15.66 5.88 2.87
CA TRP A 96 14.59 6.01 1.90
C TRP A 96 15.00 6.94 0.75
N PRO A 97 14.79 6.54 -0.52
CA PRO A 97 15.18 7.35 -1.65
C PRO A 97 14.33 8.63 -1.77
N GLU A 98 14.99 9.78 -1.91
CA GLU A 98 14.34 11.10 -2.06
C GLU A 98 13.47 11.23 -3.33
N TRP A 99 13.70 10.40 -4.34
CA TRP A 99 12.94 10.43 -5.60
C TRP A 99 11.61 9.67 -5.52
N VAL A 100 11.38 8.88 -4.47
CA VAL A 100 10.08 8.24 -4.21
C VAL A 100 9.33 9.15 -3.25
N PRO A 101 8.25 9.82 -3.70
CA PRO A 101 7.47 10.64 -2.79
C PRO A 101 6.85 9.78 -1.67
N LEU A 102 6.34 10.44 -0.64
CA LEU A 102 5.52 9.83 0.42
C LEU A 102 4.26 10.68 0.63
#